data_AF-Q82L94-F1
#
_entry.id   AF-Q82L94-F1
#
_cell.length_a   1.000
_cell.length_b   1.000
_cell.length_c   1.000
_cell.angle_alpha   90.00
_cell.angle_beta   90.00
_cell.angle_gamma   90.00
#
_symmetry.space_group_name_H-M   'P 1'
#
loop_
_entity.id
_entity.type
_entity.pdbx_description
1 polymer ?
#
loop_
_entity_poly.entity_id
_entity_poly.type
_entity_poly.pdbx_seq_one_letter_code
_entity_poly.pdbx_strand_id
1 'polypeptide(L)'
;MTRAARVPKALAVLPALLLLPVLLSACGTEKAGAGGSGADRAEVSRARLDARAAALGVAPELVYVTEAPGFTLAQQSVGVYGGDGFSSVYVSRKTGAQIQLSVDRGTMTAANCPKQPLGEASGERITCARDGDTWYRTAGGRQEYAVPEKGHVVRVSADANAVGRAVLRRAAGAAHRPDDTELAAVLPTPDGTATAPVERGDLPPVGDGAPNNDVGTSG
;
A
#
# COMPACT_ATOMS: atom_id res chain seq x y z
N MET A 1 -34.55 -13.01 -49.59
CA MET A 1 -33.49 -13.91 -50.12
C MET A 1 -32.47 -14.13 -49.00
N THR A 2 -32.74 -14.99 -48.00
CA THR A 2 -32.27 -16.40 -47.84
C THR A 2 -30.74 -16.55 -47.96
N ARG A 3 -29.99 -17.02 -46.95
CA ARG A 3 -30.09 -18.35 -46.30
C ARG A 3 -29.43 -18.41 -44.90
N ALA A 4 -29.97 -19.30 -44.06
CA ALA A 4 -29.35 -19.90 -42.89
C ALA A 4 -28.79 -21.31 -43.22
N ALA A 5 -27.77 -21.77 -42.48
CA ALA A 5 -27.42 -23.20 -42.29
C ALA A 5 -26.41 -23.29 -41.11
N ARG A 6 -26.79 -23.77 -39.92
CA ARG A 6 -26.90 -25.16 -39.39
C ARG A 6 -25.57 -25.92 -39.22
N VAL A 7 -25.34 -26.29 -37.95
CA VAL A 7 -24.27 -27.08 -37.33
C VAL A 7 -24.47 -28.58 -37.55
N PRO A 8 -23.39 -29.39 -37.70
CA PRO A 8 -23.47 -30.84 -37.48
C PRO A 8 -22.94 -31.26 -36.10
N LYS A 9 -23.71 -32.12 -35.43
CA LYS A 9 -23.35 -32.90 -34.23
C LYS A 9 -22.62 -34.17 -34.68
N ALA A 10 -21.59 -34.60 -33.95
CA ALA A 10 -21.09 -35.97 -34.00
C ALA A 10 -21.01 -36.53 -32.57
N LEU A 11 -21.89 -37.51 -32.29
CA LEU A 11 -21.79 -38.44 -31.18
C LEU A 11 -20.71 -39.48 -31.51
N ALA A 12 -19.89 -39.86 -30.53
CA ALA A 12 -19.23 -41.17 -30.52
C ALA A 12 -19.12 -41.66 -29.06
N VAL A 13 -19.57 -42.90 -28.87
CA VAL A 13 -19.83 -43.59 -27.61
C VAL A 13 -18.64 -44.50 -27.26
N LEU A 14 -18.37 -44.66 -25.95
CA LEU A 14 -17.41 -45.60 -25.34
C LEU A 14 -17.60 -47.07 -25.75
N PRO A 15 -16.61 -47.94 -25.51
CA PRO A 15 -16.82 -48.90 -24.43
C PRO A 15 -15.62 -49.11 -23.49
N ALA A 16 -15.96 -49.37 -22.24
CA ALA A 16 -15.11 -49.87 -21.17
C ALA A 16 -14.87 -51.39 -21.30
N LEU A 17 -13.77 -51.90 -20.71
CA LEU A 17 -13.70 -52.97 -19.68
C LEU A 17 -12.39 -53.80 -19.78
N LEU A 18 -11.83 -54.16 -18.61
CA LEU A 18 -10.98 -55.31 -18.23
C LEU A 18 -9.77 -54.84 -17.36
N LEU A 19 -9.89 -54.82 -16.03
CA LEU A 19 -9.73 -55.91 -15.04
C LEU A 19 -8.27 -56.25 -14.69
N LEU A 20 -7.95 -56.09 -13.39
CA LEU A 20 -6.69 -56.36 -12.67
C LEU A 20 -6.25 -57.85 -12.73
N PRO A 21 -5.00 -58.14 -12.34
CA PRO A 21 -4.81 -58.86 -11.08
C PRO A 21 -3.73 -58.27 -10.14
N VAL A 22 -3.97 -58.57 -8.86
CA VAL A 22 -3.23 -58.29 -7.63
C VAL A 22 -1.92 -59.09 -7.57
N LEU A 23 -0.88 -58.59 -6.85
CA LEU A 23 -0.20 -59.28 -5.72
C LEU A 23 1.11 -58.60 -5.23
N LEU A 24 1.18 -58.47 -3.88
CA LEU A 24 2.34 -58.64 -2.96
C LEU A 24 3.33 -57.47 -2.70
N SER A 25 3.04 -56.77 -1.59
CA SER A 25 3.91 -56.52 -0.42
C SER A 25 5.43 -56.28 -0.61
N ALA A 26 5.85 -55.06 -0.31
CA ALA A 26 7.12 -54.81 0.39
C ALA A 26 6.86 -53.90 1.60
N CYS A 27 7.18 -54.44 2.77
CA CYS A 27 7.14 -53.79 4.07
C CYS A 27 8.43 -52.99 4.24
N GLY A 28 8.31 -51.67 4.38
CA GLY A 28 9.43 -50.77 4.68
C GLY A 28 8.96 -49.73 5.69
N THR A 29 9.18 -50.01 6.96
CA THR A 29 8.78 -49.17 8.09
C THR A 29 9.78 -48.03 8.26
N GLU A 30 9.43 -46.83 7.81
CA GLU A 30 10.06 -45.61 8.29
C GLU A 30 8.99 -44.60 8.73
N LYS A 31 9.14 -44.18 9.99
CA LYS A 31 8.35 -43.21 10.75
C LYS A 31 7.70 -42.12 9.87
N ALA A 32 6.37 -42.14 9.80
CA ALA A 32 5.58 -40.92 9.57
C ALA A 32 5.69 -40.02 10.82
N GLY A 33 6.86 -39.40 10.97
CA GLY A 33 7.08 -38.29 11.87
C GLY A 33 6.46 -37.04 11.28
N ALA A 34 5.60 -36.40 12.06
CA ALA A 34 4.95 -35.14 11.78
C ALA A 34 5.91 -34.07 11.23
N GLY A 35 5.37 -33.19 10.38
CA GLY A 35 5.86 -31.82 10.24
C GLY A 35 7.17 -31.67 9.49
N GLY A 36 7.18 -31.99 8.20
CA GLY A 36 8.27 -31.63 7.28
C GLY A 36 7.98 -30.32 6.54
N SER A 37 8.01 -29.22 7.28
CA SER A 37 8.41 -27.87 6.88
C SER A 37 8.24 -27.47 5.41
N GLY A 38 7.14 -26.77 5.12
CA GLY A 38 7.08 -25.74 4.06
C GLY A 38 7.98 -24.53 4.37
N ALA A 39 9.21 -24.77 4.83
CA ALA A 39 10.20 -23.75 5.16
C ALA A 39 10.78 -23.08 3.90
N ASP A 40 10.73 -23.74 2.75
CA ASP A 40 11.32 -23.22 1.50
C ASP A 40 10.34 -22.51 0.57
N ARG A 41 9.06 -22.38 0.98
CA ARG A 41 8.16 -21.36 0.42
C ARG A 41 8.01 -20.19 1.38
N ALA A 42 9.13 -19.79 1.99
CA ALA A 42 9.32 -18.50 2.63
C ALA A 42 9.23 -17.32 1.63
N GLU A 43 8.53 -17.50 0.51
CA GLU A 43 8.03 -16.46 -0.38
C GLU A 43 7.06 -15.56 0.37
N VAL A 44 6.94 -14.34 -0.13
CA VAL A 44 6.03 -13.29 0.32
C VAL A 44 4.64 -13.88 0.59
N SER A 45 4.27 -14.03 1.87
CA SER A 45 2.93 -14.46 2.27
C SER A 45 2.17 -13.27 2.86
N ARG A 46 0.86 -13.18 2.58
CA ARG A 46 -0.01 -12.15 3.15
C ARG A 46 0.18 -11.97 4.66
N ALA A 47 0.23 -13.06 5.43
CA ALA A 47 0.43 -12.98 6.88
C ALA A 47 1.75 -12.31 7.30
N ARG A 48 2.84 -12.54 6.55
CA ARG A 48 4.12 -11.84 6.81
C ARG A 48 4.07 -10.38 6.40
N LEU A 49 3.38 -10.06 5.32
CA LEU A 49 3.19 -8.67 4.88
C LEU A 49 2.32 -7.89 5.87
N ASP A 50 1.25 -8.49 6.38
CA ASP A 50 0.40 -7.91 7.41
C ASP A 50 1.19 -7.67 8.70
N ALA A 51 2.04 -8.63 9.10
CA ALA A 51 2.94 -8.44 10.23
C ALA A 51 3.95 -7.30 10.03
N ARG A 52 4.44 -7.10 8.79
CA ARG A 52 5.31 -5.95 8.44
C ARG A 52 4.55 -4.63 8.55
N ALA A 53 3.32 -4.55 8.05
CA ALA A 53 2.49 -3.36 8.20
C ALA A 53 2.22 -3.05 9.69
N ALA A 54 1.84 -4.08 10.46
CA ALA A 54 1.60 -3.95 11.90
C ALA A 54 2.85 -3.50 12.66
N ALA A 55 4.05 -3.96 12.26
CA ALA A 55 5.31 -3.51 12.85
C ALA A 55 5.61 -2.01 12.60
N LEU A 56 5.02 -1.41 11.56
CA LEU A 56 5.05 0.03 11.31
C LEU A 56 3.96 0.80 12.09
N GLY A 57 3.15 0.12 12.90
CA GLY A 57 1.99 0.69 13.57
C GLY A 57 0.76 0.87 12.66
N VAL A 58 0.78 0.29 11.46
CA VAL A 58 -0.33 0.39 10.49
C VAL A 58 -1.23 -0.83 10.60
N ALA A 59 -2.53 -0.61 10.73
CA ALA A 59 -3.53 -1.67 10.62
C ALA A 59 -3.54 -2.23 9.18
N PRO A 60 -3.29 -3.54 8.97
CA PRO A 60 -3.14 -4.09 7.62
C PRO A 60 -4.34 -3.84 6.70
N GLU A 61 -5.56 -3.79 7.25
CA GLU A 61 -6.78 -3.51 6.50
C GLU A 61 -6.90 -2.06 5.99
N LEU A 62 -6.10 -1.14 6.53
CA LEU A 62 -6.05 0.28 6.14
C LEU A 62 -4.93 0.58 5.13
N VAL A 63 -4.12 -0.41 4.75
CA VAL A 63 -3.13 -0.22 3.68
C VAL A 63 -3.84 -0.10 2.34
N TYR A 64 -3.61 1.01 1.65
CA TYR A 64 -4.11 1.27 0.30
C TYR A 64 -2.96 1.70 -0.61
N VAL A 65 -3.16 1.48 -1.90
CA VAL A 65 -2.31 2.01 -2.97
C VAL A 65 -3.16 2.80 -3.93
N THR A 66 -2.52 3.62 -4.77
CA THR A 66 -3.17 4.35 -5.86
C THR A 66 -2.21 4.51 -7.03
N GLU A 67 -2.75 4.90 -8.17
CA GLU A 67 -2.00 5.19 -9.37
C GLU A 67 -2.35 6.58 -9.91
N ALA A 68 -1.32 7.33 -10.30
CA ALA A 68 -1.47 8.58 -11.00
C ALA A 68 -0.40 8.68 -12.10
N PRO A 69 -0.77 8.92 -13.38
CA PRO A 69 0.21 9.01 -14.45
C PRO A 69 1.32 10.02 -14.16
N GLY A 70 2.57 9.56 -14.22
CA GLY A 70 3.75 10.40 -13.97
C GLY A 70 4.15 10.55 -12.50
N PHE A 71 3.45 9.92 -11.57
CA PHE A 71 3.80 9.88 -10.15
C PHE A 71 4.29 8.49 -9.75
N THR A 72 5.31 8.45 -8.89
CA THR A 72 5.85 7.21 -8.34
C THR A 72 5.84 7.24 -6.83
N LEU A 73 5.52 6.14 -6.18
CA LEU A 73 5.58 6.01 -4.73
C LEU A 73 6.99 6.38 -4.22
N ALA A 74 7.04 7.27 -3.24
CA ALA A 74 8.20 7.51 -2.41
C ALA A 74 8.13 6.54 -1.22
N GLN A 75 8.76 5.36 -1.33
CA GLN A 75 8.59 4.27 -0.35
C GLN A 75 8.93 4.71 1.09
N GLN A 76 9.90 5.60 1.26
CA GLN A 76 10.29 6.16 2.56
C GLN A 76 9.20 7.02 3.24
N SER A 77 8.16 7.41 2.50
CA SER A 77 7.00 8.14 3.05
C SER A 77 5.92 7.22 3.62
N VAL A 78 6.07 5.91 3.46
CA VAL A 78 5.11 4.92 3.97
C VAL A 78 5.22 4.85 5.48
N GLY A 79 4.10 5.04 6.16
CA GLY A 79 4.05 4.98 7.61
C GLY A 79 2.65 5.15 8.18
N VAL A 80 2.59 5.24 9.51
CA VAL A 80 1.33 5.42 10.24
C VAL A 80 0.75 6.81 9.99
N TYR A 81 -0.57 6.88 9.92
CA TYR A 81 -1.35 8.11 9.90
C TYR A 81 -2.41 8.07 11.00
N GLY A 82 -2.49 9.12 11.82
CA GLY A 82 -3.42 9.12 12.95
C GLY A 82 -3.03 8.07 13.99
N GLY A 83 -3.99 7.22 14.38
CA GLY A 83 -3.77 6.17 15.38
C GLY A 83 -3.09 4.93 14.83
N ASP A 84 -3.76 4.26 13.88
CA ASP A 84 -3.31 3.03 13.21
C ASP A 84 -3.53 3.07 11.70
N GLY A 85 -3.82 4.26 11.16
CA GLY A 85 -4.03 4.49 9.73
C GLY A 85 -2.75 4.40 8.92
N PHE A 86 -2.90 4.63 7.62
CA PHE A 86 -1.82 4.51 6.64
C PHE A 86 -1.61 5.84 5.91
N SER A 87 -0.36 6.20 5.64
CA SER A 87 -0.01 7.30 4.74
C SER A 87 1.09 6.88 3.77
N SER A 88 1.02 7.39 2.55
CA SER A 88 2.06 7.32 1.53
C SER A 88 2.02 8.54 0.61
N VAL A 89 3.15 8.87 0.01
CA VAL A 89 3.31 9.98 -0.92
C VAL A 89 3.80 9.48 -2.27
N TYR A 90 3.16 9.94 -3.33
CA TYR A 90 3.54 9.71 -4.71
C TYR A 90 4.09 11.01 -5.30
N VAL A 91 5.25 10.97 -5.93
CA VAL A 91 5.98 12.15 -6.38
C VAL A 91 6.15 12.12 -7.90
N SER A 92 5.90 13.25 -8.55
CA SER A 92 6.24 13.47 -9.95
C SER A 92 7.72 13.83 -10.08
N ARG A 93 8.51 12.98 -10.73
CA ARG A 93 9.94 13.29 -10.99
C ARG A 93 10.13 14.48 -11.94
N LYS A 94 9.12 14.79 -12.76
CA LYS A 94 9.18 15.89 -13.73
C LYS A 94 8.96 17.26 -13.10
N THR A 95 8.07 17.34 -12.10
CA THR A 95 7.61 18.61 -11.54
C THR A 95 7.83 18.76 -10.04
N GLY A 96 8.21 17.69 -9.34
CA GLY A 96 8.27 17.66 -7.88
C GLY A 96 6.90 17.67 -7.20
N ALA A 97 5.81 17.70 -7.96
CA ALA A 97 4.45 17.67 -7.40
C ALA A 97 4.22 16.39 -6.61
N GLN A 98 3.42 16.50 -5.54
CA GLN A 98 3.15 15.40 -4.62
C GLN A 98 1.65 15.13 -4.51
N ILE A 99 1.30 13.85 -4.49
CA ILE A 99 -0.02 13.35 -4.12
C ILE A 99 0.16 12.54 -2.85
N GLN A 100 -0.55 12.91 -1.79
CA GLN A 100 -0.59 12.14 -0.55
C GLN A 100 -1.85 11.28 -0.52
N LEU A 101 -1.66 9.98 -0.31
CA LEU A 101 -2.71 9.03 0.03
C LEU A 101 -2.68 8.82 1.53
N SER A 102 -3.78 9.09 2.23
CA SER A 102 -3.95 8.73 3.64
C SER A 102 -5.24 7.96 3.86
N VAL A 103 -5.22 7.04 4.82
CA VAL A 103 -6.35 6.21 5.20
C VAL A 103 -6.44 6.21 6.71
N ASP A 104 -7.61 6.55 7.24
CA ASP A 104 -7.85 6.52 8.67
C ASP A 104 -9.29 6.08 8.97
N ARG A 105 -9.50 5.56 10.18
CA ARG A 105 -10.81 5.15 10.66
C ARG A 105 -11.75 6.36 10.71
N GLY A 106 -13.04 6.12 10.43
CA GLY A 106 -14.06 7.15 10.52
C GLY A 106 -15.02 7.16 9.34
N THR A 107 -15.67 8.31 9.13
CA THR A 107 -16.72 8.48 8.11
C THR A 107 -16.60 9.85 7.45
N MET A 108 -17.13 9.95 6.22
CA MET A 108 -17.25 11.22 5.50
C MET A 108 -18.70 11.44 5.03
N THR A 109 -19.34 12.46 5.60
CA THR A 109 -20.74 12.83 5.42
C THR A 109 -20.85 14.33 5.17
N ALA A 110 -22.00 14.80 4.67
CA ALA A 110 -22.23 16.23 4.46
C ALA A 110 -22.01 17.06 5.75
N ALA A 111 -22.43 16.51 6.90
CA ALA A 111 -22.41 17.21 8.18
C ALA A 111 -21.01 17.28 8.80
N ASN A 112 -20.16 16.27 8.60
CA ASN A 112 -18.82 16.23 9.18
C ASN A 112 -17.73 16.70 8.20
N CYS A 113 -17.96 16.68 6.89
CA CYS A 113 -16.97 17.05 5.88
C CYS A 113 -16.29 18.41 6.12
N PRO A 114 -17.03 19.51 6.39
CA PRO A 114 -16.39 20.81 6.63
C PRO A 114 -15.68 20.91 7.99
N LYS A 115 -15.87 19.93 8.89
CA LYS A 115 -15.26 19.87 10.23
C LYS A 115 -14.00 19.03 10.28
N GLN A 116 -13.82 18.13 9.31
CA GLN A 116 -12.64 17.29 9.20
C GLN A 116 -11.45 18.13 8.71
N PRO A 117 -10.22 17.93 9.18
CA PRO A 117 -9.06 18.65 8.66
C PRO A 117 -8.80 18.32 7.18
N LEU A 118 -8.01 19.17 6.51
CA LEU A 118 -7.52 18.94 5.14
C LEU A 118 -6.04 19.33 5.10
N GLY A 119 -5.15 18.33 5.21
CA GLY A 119 -3.71 18.56 5.32
C GLY A 119 -3.36 19.50 6.49
N GLU A 120 -2.34 20.34 6.28
CA GLU A 120 -1.90 21.36 7.24
C GLU A 120 -2.72 22.67 7.20
N ALA A 121 -3.79 22.73 6.39
CA ALA A 121 -4.65 23.92 6.24
C ALA A 121 -5.54 24.15 7.48
N SER A 122 -4.91 24.34 8.64
CA SER A 122 -5.58 24.60 9.91
C SER A 122 -6.23 25.99 9.89
N GLY A 123 -7.45 26.09 10.43
CA GLY A 123 -8.16 27.36 10.57
C GLY A 123 -8.83 27.89 9.29
N GLU A 124 -8.55 27.32 8.13
CA GLU A 124 -9.21 27.71 6.88
C GLU A 124 -10.58 27.04 6.70
N ARG A 125 -11.51 27.77 6.07
CA ARG A 125 -12.84 27.22 5.79
C ARG A 125 -12.74 26.14 4.72
N ILE A 126 -13.11 24.93 5.09
CA ILE A 126 -13.16 23.80 4.17
C ILE A 126 -14.47 23.82 3.39
N THR A 127 -14.36 23.91 2.08
CA THR A 127 -15.47 23.67 1.15
C THR A 127 -15.54 22.19 0.81
N CYS A 128 -16.77 21.67 0.79
CA CYS A 128 -17.06 20.28 0.47
C CYS A 128 -18.10 20.22 -0.64
N ALA A 129 -17.78 19.54 -1.74
CA ALA A 129 -18.68 19.25 -2.83
C ALA A 129 -18.80 17.74 -3.00
N ARG A 130 -20.02 17.22 -3.06
CA ARG A 130 -20.26 15.82 -3.38
C ARG A 130 -19.99 15.57 -4.87
N ASP A 131 -19.26 14.50 -5.18
CA ASP A 131 -18.87 14.07 -6.53
C ASP A 131 -19.08 12.55 -6.62
N GLY A 132 -20.29 12.15 -7.01
CA GLY A 132 -20.76 10.76 -6.90
C GLY A 132 -20.81 10.29 -5.45
N ASP A 133 -20.14 9.19 -5.16
CA ASP A 133 -20.00 8.63 -3.80
C ASP A 133 -18.83 9.23 -3.01
N THR A 134 -18.03 10.07 -3.66
CA THR A 134 -16.86 10.73 -3.08
C THR A 134 -17.14 12.19 -2.73
N TRP A 135 -16.23 12.79 -1.98
CA TRP A 135 -16.27 14.20 -1.62
C TRP A 135 -15.02 14.91 -2.13
N TYR A 136 -15.20 15.93 -2.96
CA TYR A 136 -14.15 16.87 -3.32
C TYR A 136 -14.10 17.98 -2.28
N ARG A 137 -12.92 18.23 -1.72
CA ARG A 137 -12.71 19.14 -0.61
C ARG A 137 -11.57 20.10 -0.93
N THR A 138 -11.68 21.36 -0.50
CA THR A 138 -10.62 22.37 -0.70
C THR A 138 -10.49 23.31 0.49
N ALA A 139 -9.27 23.73 0.79
CA ALA A 139 -8.91 24.77 1.76
C ALA A 139 -7.43 25.14 1.57
N GLY A 140 -7.02 26.40 1.75
CA GLY A 140 -5.61 26.78 1.84
C GLY A 140 -4.72 26.39 0.69
N GLY A 141 -5.22 26.49 -0.54
CA GLY A 141 -4.49 26.03 -1.73
C GLY A 141 -4.32 24.51 -1.81
N ARG A 142 -4.92 23.75 -0.89
CA ARG A 142 -4.98 22.29 -0.91
C ARG A 142 -6.32 21.81 -1.45
N GLN A 143 -6.29 20.64 -2.05
CA GLN A 143 -7.46 19.91 -2.53
C GLN A 143 -7.35 18.45 -2.12
N GLU A 144 -8.50 17.80 -1.95
CA GLU A 144 -8.60 16.40 -1.57
C GLU A 144 -9.83 15.76 -2.20
N TYR A 145 -9.70 14.50 -2.61
CA TYR A 145 -10.83 13.59 -2.77
C TYR A 145 -10.88 12.65 -1.57
N ALA A 146 -11.99 12.68 -0.83
CA ALA A 146 -12.28 11.73 0.24
C ALA A 146 -13.27 10.68 -0.27
N VAL A 147 -12.86 9.42 -0.23
CA VAL A 147 -13.62 8.22 -0.60
C VAL A 147 -14.05 7.54 0.69
N PRO A 148 -15.31 7.69 1.11
CA PRO A 148 -15.82 7.00 2.29
C PRO A 148 -15.93 5.50 2.01
N GLU A 149 -15.33 4.69 2.87
CA GLU A 149 -15.44 3.23 2.88
C GLU A 149 -16.13 2.75 4.16
N LYS A 150 -16.39 1.45 4.28
CA LYS A 150 -17.01 0.89 5.48
C LYS A 150 -16.03 0.91 6.67
N GLY A 151 -16.11 1.97 7.47
CA GLY A 151 -15.39 2.12 8.75
C GLY A 151 -14.11 2.95 8.67
N HIS A 152 -13.71 3.38 7.48
CA HIS A 152 -12.56 4.23 7.22
C HIS A 152 -12.82 5.17 6.05
N VAL A 153 -11.94 6.14 5.86
CA VAL A 153 -11.98 7.08 4.73
C VAL A 153 -10.63 7.06 4.05
N VAL A 154 -10.62 6.82 2.75
CA VAL A 154 -9.43 6.95 1.90
C VAL A 154 -9.39 8.39 1.38
N ARG A 155 -8.27 9.08 1.56
CA ARG A 155 -8.08 10.48 1.20
C ARG A 155 -6.92 10.61 0.25
N VAL A 156 -7.15 11.26 -0.89
CA VAL A 156 -6.10 11.58 -1.86
C VAL A 156 -6.02 13.09 -1.98
N SER A 157 -4.93 13.67 -1.48
CA SER A 157 -4.74 15.11 -1.38
C SER A 157 -3.51 15.60 -2.14
N ALA A 158 -3.56 16.85 -2.59
CA ALA A 158 -2.45 17.52 -3.26
C ALA A 158 -2.56 19.03 -3.13
N ASP A 159 -1.49 19.72 -3.51
CA ASP A 159 -1.53 21.16 -3.78
C ASP A 159 -2.39 21.42 -5.04
N ALA A 160 -3.28 22.42 -4.97
CA ALA A 160 -4.24 22.76 -6.00
C ALA A 160 -3.61 23.39 -7.25
N ASN A 161 -2.43 24.00 -7.11
CA ASN A 161 -1.69 24.59 -8.20
C ASN A 161 -0.71 23.59 -8.85
N ALA A 162 -0.26 22.58 -8.11
CA ALA A 162 0.71 21.58 -8.59
C ALA A 162 0.05 20.36 -9.27
N VAL A 163 -1.15 19.96 -8.84
CA VAL A 163 -1.87 18.80 -9.39
C VAL A 163 -3.25 19.23 -9.86
N GLY A 164 -3.66 18.87 -11.07
CA GLY A 164 -5.02 19.20 -11.52
C GLY A 164 -6.08 18.33 -10.85
N ARG A 165 -7.27 18.89 -10.57
CA ARG A 165 -8.41 18.14 -9.98
C ARG A 165 -8.72 16.84 -10.71
N ALA A 166 -8.64 16.82 -12.04
CA ALA A 166 -8.92 15.60 -12.83
C ALA A 166 -7.88 14.49 -12.60
N VAL A 167 -6.61 14.85 -12.37
CA VAL A 167 -5.56 13.88 -12.00
C VAL A 167 -5.86 13.33 -10.61
N LEU A 168 -6.17 14.22 -9.66
CA LEU A 168 -6.49 13.83 -8.29
C LEU A 168 -7.72 12.93 -8.21
N ARG A 169 -8.77 13.23 -8.99
CA ARG A 169 -9.97 12.39 -9.09
C ARG A 169 -9.66 10.99 -9.61
N ARG A 170 -8.79 10.88 -10.62
CA ARG A 170 -8.38 9.57 -11.15
C ARG A 170 -7.57 8.78 -10.12
N ALA A 171 -6.65 9.42 -9.42
CA ALA A 171 -5.91 8.78 -8.33
C ALA A 171 -6.87 8.28 -7.22
N ALA A 172 -7.82 9.10 -6.80
CA ALA A 172 -8.84 8.66 -5.83
C ALA A 172 -9.67 7.47 -6.34
N GLY A 173 -10.07 7.47 -7.62
CA GLY A 173 -10.79 6.35 -8.22
C GLY A 173 -9.94 5.09 -8.45
N ALA A 174 -8.62 5.22 -8.50
CA ALA A 174 -7.67 4.11 -8.60
C ALA A 174 -7.24 3.58 -7.22
N ALA A 175 -7.65 4.23 -6.12
CA ALA A 175 -7.25 3.83 -4.80
C ALA A 175 -7.90 2.48 -4.42
N HIS A 176 -7.09 1.51 -3.99
CA HIS A 176 -7.55 0.16 -3.65
C HIS A 176 -6.65 -0.50 -2.62
N ARG A 177 -7.12 -1.59 -2.01
CA ARG A 177 -6.28 -2.41 -1.15
C ARG A 177 -5.31 -3.22 -2.00
N PRO A 178 -4.01 -3.24 -1.66
CA PRO A 178 -3.01 -3.91 -2.46
C PRO A 178 -3.17 -5.42 -2.44
N ASP A 179 -2.86 -6.06 -3.57
CA ASP A 179 -2.55 -7.48 -3.61
C ASP A 179 -1.21 -7.78 -2.89
N ASP A 180 -0.81 -9.05 -2.84
CA ASP A 180 0.40 -9.46 -2.12
C ASP A 180 1.69 -8.90 -2.79
N THR A 181 1.68 -8.70 -4.11
CA THR A 181 2.82 -8.14 -4.85
C THR A 181 2.95 -6.65 -4.58
N GLU A 182 1.84 -5.92 -4.67
CA GLU A 182 1.78 -4.48 -4.40
C GLU A 182 2.12 -4.19 -2.94
N LEU A 183 1.59 -4.98 -2.00
CA LEU A 183 1.87 -4.79 -0.59
C LEU A 183 3.34 -5.05 -0.26
N ALA A 184 3.96 -6.04 -0.90
CA ALA A 184 5.40 -6.29 -0.75
C ALA A 184 6.25 -5.12 -1.26
N ALA A 185 5.84 -4.49 -2.37
CA ALA A 185 6.53 -3.35 -2.97
C ALA A 185 6.33 -2.04 -2.19
N VAL A 186 5.16 -1.85 -1.59
CA VAL A 186 4.83 -0.62 -0.84
C VAL A 186 5.50 -0.60 0.52
N LEU A 187 5.46 -1.72 1.24
CA LEU A 187 6.03 -1.77 2.58
C LEU A 187 7.58 -1.68 2.49
N PRO A 188 8.22 -0.81 3.29
CA PRO A 188 9.66 -0.81 3.45
C PRO A 188 10.17 -2.22 3.76
N THR A 189 11.21 -2.66 3.06
CA THR A 189 11.90 -3.90 3.43
C THR A 189 12.51 -3.69 4.81
N PRO A 190 12.33 -4.62 5.77
CA PRO A 190 13.14 -4.61 6.98
C PRO A 190 14.60 -4.68 6.52
N ASP A 191 15.37 -3.63 6.77
CA ASP A 191 16.74 -3.55 6.27
C ASP A 191 17.51 -4.82 6.67
N GLY A 192 17.97 -5.56 5.66
CA GLY A 192 18.94 -6.63 5.83
C GLY A 192 20.32 -6.12 6.24
N THR A 193 20.49 -4.80 6.38
CA THR A 193 21.71 -4.18 6.86
C THR A 193 21.34 -2.91 7.62
N ALA A 194 21.05 -3.04 8.91
CA ALA A 194 21.52 -2.02 9.82
C ALA A 194 23.04 -1.97 9.61
N THR A 195 23.53 -1.05 8.78
CA THR A 195 24.93 -0.68 8.82
C THR A 195 25.23 -0.39 10.28
N ALA A 196 26.25 -1.06 10.83
CA ALA A 196 26.68 -0.86 12.20
C ALA A 196 26.67 0.65 12.51
N PRO A 197 26.25 1.07 13.71
CA PRO A 197 26.24 2.47 14.10
C PRO A 197 27.53 3.14 13.61
N VAL A 198 27.40 4.17 12.78
CA VAL A 198 28.59 4.86 12.27
C VAL A 198 29.28 5.46 13.48
N GLU A 199 30.50 5.00 13.76
CA GLU A 199 31.25 5.48 14.91
C GLU A 199 31.63 6.95 14.66
N ARG A 200 30.97 7.87 15.37
CA ARG A 200 31.28 9.30 15.30
C ARG A 200 32.62 9.52 16.01
N GLY A 201 33.69 9.52 15.22
CA GLY A 201 35.05 9.77 15.69
C GLY A 201 35.32 11.22 16.14
N ASP A 202 34.35 12.11 16.06
CA ASP A 202 34.43 13.53 16.39
C ASP A 202 33.74 13.92 17.71
N LEU A 203 33.11 12.95 18.39
CA LEU A 203 32.49 13.17 19.70
C LEU A 203 33.53 12.98 20.82
N PRO A 204 33.74 13.99 21.68
CA PRO A 204 34.56 13.82 22.87
C PRO A 204 34.01 12.70 23.77
N PRO A 205 34.86 11.87 24.40
CA PRO A 205 34.42 10.79 25.29
C PRO A 205 33.72 11.28 26.57
N VAL A 206 33.87 12.57 26.88
CA VAL A 206 33.21 13.30 27.95
C VAL A 206 32.82 14.69 27.43
N GLY A 207 31.57 15.10 27.63
CA GLY A 207 31.05 16.37 27.10
C GLY A 207 29.58 16.26 26.72
N ASP A 208 28.96 17.38 26.35
CA ASP A 208 27.56 17.49 25.94
C ASP A 208 27.24 16.85 24.58
N GLY A 209 28.25 16.26 23.93
CA GLY A 209 28.12 15.64 22.62
C GLY A 209 28.11 16.65 21.46
N ALA A 210 28.61 17.86 21.66
CA ALA A 210 28.85 18.80 20.57
C ALA A 210 30.10 18.39 19.74
N PRO A 211 30.04 18.46 18.39
CA PRO A 211 31.22 18.34 17.54
C PRO A 211 32.26 19.42 17.88
N ASN A 212 33.54 19.09 17.81
CA ASN A 212 34.60 20.09 17.96
C ASN A 212 34.62 21.04 16.73
N ASN A 213 34.33 22.32 16.94
CA ASN A 213 34.30 23.36 15.91
C ASN A 213 35.57 24.25 15.91
N ASP A 214 36.68 23.79 16.51
CA ASP A 214 37.95 24.52 16.50
C ASP A 214 38.49 24.64 15.06
N VAL A 215 38.11 25.73 14.39
CA VAL A 215 38.73 26.16 13.14
C VAL A 215 40.08 26.81 13.48
N GLY A 216 41.18 26.17 13.05
CA GLY A 216 42.51 26.73 13.24
C GLY A 216 42.61 28.13 12.64
N THR A 217 43.10 29.10 13.43
CA THR A 217 43.40 30.45 12.96
C THR A 217 44.64 30.43 12.08
N SER A 218 44.50 30.08 10.81
CA SER A 218 45.49 30.40 9.79
C SER A 218 44.77 31.04 8.61
N GLY A 219 44.57 32.35 8.73
CA GLY A 219 44.41 33.25 7.59
C GLY A 219 45.75 33.71 7.07
#